data_AF-A0A955LMD1-F1
#
_entry.id   AF-A0A955LMD1-F1
#
_cell.length_a   1.000
_cell.length_b   1.000
_cell.length_c   1.000
_cell.angle_alpha   90.00
_cell.angle_beta   90.00
_cell.angle_gamma   90.00
#
_symmetry.space_group_name_H-M   'P 1'
#
loop_
_entity.id
_entity.type
_entity.pdbx_description
1 polymer ?
#
loop_
_entity_poly.entity_id
_entity_poly.type
_entity_poly.pdbx_seq_one_letter_code
_entity_poly.pdbx_strand_id
1 'polypeptide(L)'
;MRTERLTPQLIKVLTMMQDAVKDKNRYQIHPEKDMRLTYSERANFQKLRYFGLIAKSKTRGWWVFTDLASDFLKGVRGVPVEVYVDDNHQVGKSDDLRWFNGVDLQEKPFLLQVGDYAKEKVARLFDAPKGRYL
;
A
#
# COMPACT_ATOMS: atom_id res chain seq x y z
N MET A 1 -6.78 17.45 20.85
CA MET A 1 -5.72 17.28 19.84
C MET A 1 -4.69 16.23 20.26
N ARG A 2 -4.36 15.31 19.36
CA ARG A 2 -3.29 14.32 19.50
C ARG A 2 -2.41 14.29 18.26
N THR A 3 -1.17 13.84 18.40
CA THR A 3 -0.24 13.65 17.27
C THR A 3 -0.15 12.18 16.93
N GLU A 4 -0.29 11.84 15.65
CA GLU A 4 -0.02 10.50 15.13
C GLU A 4 1.27 10.55 14.31
N ARG A 5 2.19 9.62 14.60
CA ARG A 5 3.48 9.50 13.92
C ARG A 5 3.47 8.35 12.94
N LEU A 6 4.10 8.51 11.77
CA LEU A 6 4.27 7.44 10.79
C LEU A 6 5.36 6.47 11.25
N THR A 7 5.00 5.53 12.12
CA THR A 7 5.92 4.55 12.71
C THR A 7 6.22 3.36 11.76
N PRO A 8 7.31 2.62 11.99
CA PRO A 8 7.59 1.38 11.24
C PRO A 8 6.44 0.36 11.32
N GLN A 9 5.71 0.29 12.44
CA GLN A 9 4.57 -0.62 12.60
C GLN A 9 3.37 -0.21 11.72
N LEU A 10 3.17 1.09 11.46
CA LEU A 10 2.18 1.56 10.50
C LEU A 10 2.57 1.14 9.08
N ILE A 11 3.84 1.31 8.73
CA ILE A 11 4.37 0.91 7.42
C ILE A 11 4.20 -0.61 7.23
N LYS A 12 4.52 -1.43 8.23
CA LYS A 12 4.28 -2.88 8.22
C LYS A 12 2.81 -3.21 7.92
N VAL A 13 1.87 -2.53 8.56
CA VAL A 13 0.43 -2.79 8.34
C VAL A 13 0.00 -2.32 6.94
N LEU A 14 0.60 -1.24 6.42
CA LEU A 14 0.36 -0.78 5.05
C LEU A 14 0.86 -1.78 4.01
N THR A 15 2.04 -2.37 4.21
CA THR A 15 2.58 -3.40 3.30
C THR A 15 1.70 -4.66 3.34
N MET A 16 1.22 -5.06 4.52
CA MET A 16 0.23 -6.15 4.64
C MET A 16 -1.05 -5.85 3.85
N MET A 17 -1.52 -4.59 3.84
CA MET A 17 -2.68 -4.21 3.03
C MET A 17 -2.36 -4.30 1.53
N GLN A 18 -1.18 -3.86 1.10
CA GLN A 18 -0.74 -3.99 -0.28
C GLN A 18 -0.70 -5.45 -0.72
N ASP A 19 -0.18 -6.35 0.12
CA ASP A 19 -0.13 -7.78 -0.16
C ASP A 19 -1.54 -8.37 -0.29
N ALA A 20 -2.48 -7.97 0.58
CA ALA A 20 -3.88 -8.36 0.46
C ALA A 20 -4.55 -7.83 -0.83
N VAL A 21 -4.24 -6.59 -1.24
CA VAL A 21 -4.70 -6.01 -2.52
C VAL A 21 -4.20 -6.82 -3.70
N LYS A 22 -2.92 -7.22 -3.69
CA LYS A 22 -2.30 -8.04 -4.73
C LYS A 22 -2.93 -9.44 -4.77
N ASP A 23 -3.05 -10.10 -3.62
CA ASP A 23 -3.64 -11.46 -3.50
C ASP A 23 -5.09 -11.50 -3.99
N LYS A 24 -5.90 -10.50 -3.61
CA LYS A 24 -7.32 -10.44 -3.99
C LYS A 24 -7.56 -9.79 -5.35
N ASN A 25 -6.53 -9.26 -5.99
CA ASN A 25 -6.61 -8.51 -7.25
C ASN A 25 -7.70 -7.40 -7.22
N ARG A 26 -7.79 -6.66 -6.11
CA ARG A 26 -8.76 -5.56 -5.92
C ARG A 26 -8.25 -4.54 -4.90
N TYR A 27 -8.58 -3.26 -5.12
CA TYR A 27 -8.15 -2.16 -4.23
C TYR A 27 -8.96 -2.02 -2.93
N GLN A 28 -10.07 -2.75 -2.79
CA GLN A 28 -10.90 -2.75 -1.59
C GLN A 28 -10.66 -4.00 -0.76
N ILE A 29 -10.35 -3.80 0.51
CA ILE A 29 -10.00 -4.87 1.45
C ILE A 29 -10.86 -4.76 2.69
N HIS A 30 -11.34 -5.90 3.18
CA HIS A 30 -12.01 -6.02 4.46
C HIS A 30 -11.01 -6.55 5.50
N PRO A 31 -10.48 -5.73 6.43
CA PRO A 31 -9.33 -6.11 7.26
C PRO A 31 -9.54 -7.41 8.05
N GLU A 32 -10.75 -7.64 8.57
CA GLU A 32 -11.06 -8.86 9.34
C GLU A 32 -11.15 -10.13 8.49
N LYS A 33 -11.58 -10.00 7.22
CA LYS A 33 -11.77 -11.14 6.32
C LYS A 33 -10.51 -11.43 5.51
N ASP A 34 -9.78 -10.39 5.14
CA ASP A 34 -8.71 -10.45 4.17
C ASP A 34 -7.30 -10.35 4.79
N MET A 35 -7.12 -9.71 5.95
CA MET A 35 -5.76 -9.37 6.47
C MET A 35 -5.36 -10.05 7.80
N ARG A 36 -6.23 -10.84 8.45
CA ARG A 36 -5.96 -11.54 9.74
C ARG A 36 -5.17 -10.70 10.77
N LEU A 37 -5.52 -9.41 10.91
CA LEU A 37 -4.80 -8.48 11.78
C LEU A 37 -5.03 -8.77 13.26
N THR A 38 -3.96 -8.67 14.06
CA THR A 38 -4.02 -8.64 15.52
C THR A 38 -4.70 -7.36 16.04
N TYR A 39 -5.05 -7.31 17.33
CA TYR A 39 -5.70 -6.14 17.92
C TYR A 39 -4.90 -4.84 17.76
N SER A 40 -3.59 -4.90 18.02
CA SER A 40 -2.69 -3.75 17.87
C SER A 40 -2.52 -3.34 16.40
N GLU A 41 -2.43 -4.30 15.49
CA GLU A 41 -2.36 -4.02 14.06
C GLU A 41 -3.65 -3.41 13.51
N ARG A 42 -4.83 -3.80 14.03
CA ARG A 42 -6.11 -3.16 13.68
C ARG A 42 -6.15 -1.69 14.11
N ALA A 43 -5.64 -1.38 15.30
CA ALA A 43 -5.53 0.00 15.76
C ALA A 43 -4.59 0.82 14.85
N ASN A 44 -3.43 0.26 14.49
CA ASN A 44 -2.50 0.88 13.55
C ASN A 44 -3.12 1.03 12.14
N PHE A 45 -3.83 0.01 11.66
CA PHE A 45 -4.51 0.05 10.37
C PHE A 45 -5.44 1.27 10.29
N GLN A 46 -6.26 1.50 11.31
CA GLN A 46 -7.17 2.65 11.30
C GLN A 46 -6.44 4.00 11.29
N LYS A 47 -5.24 4.10 11.88
CA LYS A 47 -4.44 5.33 11.92
C LYS A 47 -3.87 5.70 10.55
N LEU A 48 -3.65 4.73 9.65
CA LEU A 48 -3.19 5.00 8.27
C LEU A 48 -4.09 5.99 7.52
N ARG A 49 -5.37 6.09 7.91
CA ARG A 49 -6.31 7.06 7.33
C ARG A 49 -5.94 8.50 7.59
N TYR A 50 -5.28 8.81 8.72
CA TYR A 50 -4.87 10.17 9.06
C TYR A 50 -3.72 10.66 8.18
N PHE A 51 -3.00 9.73 7.56
CA PHE A 51 -1.94 10.01 6.58
C PHE A 51 -2.46 9.98 5.14
N GLY A 52 -3.77 9.75 4.93
CA GLY A 52 -4.37 9.59 3.61
C GLY A 52 -3.94 8.33 2.86
N LEU A 53 -3.27 7.38 3.52
CA LEU A 53 -2.74 6.16 2.90
C LEU A 53 -3.87 5.16 2.61
N ILE A 54 -4.88 5.15 3.46
CA ILE A 54 -6.08 4.32 3.28
C ILE A 54 -7.33 5.19 3.49
N ALA A 55 -8.45 4.79 2.91
CA ALA A 55 -9.73 5.46 3.08
C ALA A 55 -10.84 4.46 3.42
N LYS A 56 -11.87 4.90 4.13
CA LYS A 56 -13.09 4.08 4.30
C LYS A 56 -13.82 3.99 2.97
N SER A 57 -14.24 2.78 2.60
CA SER A 57 -15.18 2.60 1.49
C SER A 57 -16.59 3.01 1.91
N LYS A 58 -17.48 3.20 0.92
CA LYS A 58 -18.93 3.34 1.16
C LYS A 58 -19.52 2.07 1.77
N THR A 59 -18.94 0.91 1.46
CA THR A 59 -19.37 -0.37 2.01
C THR A 59 -18.81 -0.56 3.42
N ARG A 60 -19.68 -0.83 4.39
CA ARG A 60 -19.29 -1.02 5.79
C ARG A 60 -18.23 -2.13 5.94
N GLY A 61 -17.16 -1.85 6.68
CA GLY A 61 -16.07 -2.78 6.95
C GLY A 61 -15.00 -2.84 5.84
N TRP A 62 -15.24 -2.22 4.69
CA TRP A 62 -14.30 -2.18 3.58
C TRP A 62 -13.48 -0.89 3.58
N TRP A 63 -12.22 -1.04 3.19
CA TRP A 63 -11.25 0.04 3.11
C TRP A 63 -10.57 0.03 1.76
N VAL A 64 -10.22 1.21 1.28
CA VAL A 64 -9.62 1.45 -0.02
C VAL A 64 -8.14 1.73 0.17
N PHE A 65 -7.30 1.03 -0.59
CA PHE A 65 -5.90 1.37 -0.75
C PHE A 65 -5.78 2.53 -1.73
N THR A 66 -5.19 3.65 -1.29
CA THR A 66 -5.18 4.89 -2.09
C THR A 66 -4.00 4.97 -3.05
N ASP A 67 -4.09 5.87 -4.03
CA ASP A 67 -2.96 6.19 -4.91
C ASP A 67 -1.79 6.78 -4.13
N LEU A 68 -2.05 7.58 -3.09
CA LEU A 68 -1.01 8.11 -2.21
C LEU A 68 -0.21 6.98 -1.54
N ALA A 69 -0.88 5.90 -1.10
CA ALA A 69 -0.18 4.75 -0.55
C ALA A 69 0.62 3.98 -1.61
N SER A 70 0.09 3.87 -2.83
CA SER A 70 0.80 3.26 -3.97
C SER A 70 2.09 4.03 -4.27
N ASP A 71 1.99 5.35 -4.40
CA ASP A 71 3.13 6.23 -4.68
C ASP A 71 4.13 6.26 -3.53
N PHE A 72 3.64 6.28 -2.29
CA PHE A 72 4.48 6.20 -1.10
C PHE A 72 5.28 4.89 -1.08
N LEU A 73 4.63 3.73 -1.22
CA LEU A 73 5.32 2.43 -1.23
C LEU A 73 6.25 2.22 -2.44
N LYS A 74 6.07 2.98 -3.52
CA LYS A 74 7.00 2.99 -4.67
C LYS A 74 8.18 3.97 -4.48
N GLY A 75 8.20 4.73 -3.38
CA GLY A 75 9.20 5.78 -3.14
C GLY A 75 9.01 7.02 -4.01
N VAL A 76 7.86 7.17 -4.69
CA VAL A 76 7.59 8.28 -5.62
C VAL A 76 7.13 9.53 -4.87
N ARG A 77 6.45 9.38 -3.73
CA ARG A 77 5.92 10.49 -2.95
C ARG A 77 6.21 10.31 -1.46
N GLY A 78 6.78 11.34 -0.83
CA GLY A 78 6.94 11.41 0.62
C GLY A 78 5.61 11.67 1.34
N VAL A 79 5.49 11.16 2.57
CA VAL A 79 4.32 11.32 3.44
C VAL A 79 4.77 12.01 4.73
N PRO A 80 3.98 12.92 5.33
CA PRO A 80 4.35 13.58 6.57
C PRO A 80 4.73 12.59 7.67
N VAL A 81 5.81 12.88 8.39
CA VAL A 81 6.24 12.09 9.54
C VAL A 81 5.19 12.16 10.65
N GLU A 82 4.56 13.31 10.84
CA GLU A 82 3.53 13.53 11.85
C GLU A 82 2.27 14.16 11.25
N VAL A 83 1.12 13.77 11.78
CA VAL A 83 -0.17 14.40 11.51
C VAL A 83 -0.85 14.78 12.82
N TYR A 84 -1.39 15.98 12.88
CA TYR A 84 -2.14 16.47 14.04
C TYR A 84 -3.61 16.13 13.83
N VAL A 85 -4.18 15.43 14.81
CA VAL A 85 -5.54 14.90 14.75
C VAL A 85 -6.36 15.48 15.89
N ASP A 86 -7.52 16.03 15.56
CA ASP A 86 -8.51 16.47 16.53
C ASP A 86 -9.88 15.91 16.16
N ASP A 87 -10.58 15.38 17.15
CA ASP A 87 -11.84 14.63 16.96
C ASP A 87 -11.83 13.64 15.77
N ASN A 88 -10.74 12.86 15.64
CA ASN A 88 -10.52 11.92 14.54
C ASN A 88 -10.48 12.53 13.12
N HIS A 89 -10.24 13.84 13.01
CA HIS A 89 -10.00 14.56 11.77
C HIS A 89 -8.57 15.10 11.75
N GLN A 90 -7.92 15.03 10.59
CA GLN A 90 -6.60 15.66 10.42
C GLN A 90 -6.79 17.18 10.38
N VAL A 91 -6.14 17.89 11.30
CA VAL A 91 -6.16 19.36 11.40
C VAL A 91 -4.85 20.01 10.95
N GLY A 92 -3.79 19.21 10.83
CA GLY A 92 -2.49 19.66 10.33
C GLY A 92 -1.51 18.52 10.13
N LYS A 93 -0.28 18.86 9.73
CA LYS A 93 0.81 17.90 9.48
C LYS A 93 2.17 18.58 9.68
N SER A 94 3.21 17.80 9.95
CA SER A 94 4.59 18.27 9.91
C SER A 94 5.05 18.55 8.48
N ASP A 95 6.01 19.45 8.33
CA ASP A 95 6.72 19.67 7.05
C ASP A 95 7.72 18.56 6.74
N ASP A 96 8.19 17.84 7.77
CA ASP A 96 9.07 16.68 7.61
C ASP A 96 8.35 15.56 6.87
N LEU A 97 8.98 15.07 5.80
CA LEU A 97 8.48 13.97 4.98
C LEU A 97 9.32 12.72 5.20
N ARG A 98 8.63 11.59 5.37
CA ARG A 98 9.21 10.26 5.29
C ARG A 98 8.98 9.71 3.89
N TRP A 99 10.04 9.18 3.31
CA TRP A 99 10.03 8.43 2.06
C TRP A 99 10.06 6.94 2.37
N PHE A 100 9.46 6.13 1.52
CA PHE A 100 9.61 4.69 1.63
C PHE A 100 10.95 4.30 1.03
N ASN A 101 11.91 3.95 1.89
CA ASN A 101 13.27 3.65 1.45
C ASN A 101 13.45 2.23 0.92
N GLY A 102 12.38 1.42 0.77
CA GLY A 102 12.44 0.05 0.24
C GLY A 102 13.28 -0.94 1.05
N VAL A 103 13.89 -0.51 2.15
CA VAL A 103 14.83 -1.29 2.96
C VAL A 103 14.32 -1.27 4.40
N ASP A 104 14.36 -2.44 5.03
CA ASP A 104 14.08 -2.72 6.45
C ASP A 104 12.64 -3.12 6.86
N LEU A 105 12.16 -4.22 6.29
CA LEU A 105 11.44 -5.26 7.03
C LEU A 105 12.28 -6.53 6.89
N GLN A 106 12.94 -6.94 7.96
CA GLN A 106 13.86 -8.10 8.10
C GLN A 106 13.72 -9.19 7.02
N GLU A 107 14.82 -9.42 6.30
CA GLU A 107 15.16 -10.57 5.47
C GLU A 107 14.06 -11.60 5.18
N LYS A 108 13.43 -11.46 4.00
CA LYS A 108 13.43 -12.53 3.00
C LYS A 108 13.66 -11.91 1.62
N PRO A 109 14.68 -12.34 0.86
CA PRO A 109 14.82 -11.94 -0.53
C PRO A 109 13.73 -12.65 -1.33
N PHE A 110 12.58 -12.03 -1.51
CA PHE A 110 11.71 -12.41 -2.61
C PHE A 110 12.13 -11.57 -3.80
N LEU A 111 12.92 -12.19 -4.68
CA LEU A 111 13.39 -11.65 -5.93
C LEU A 111 12.28 -10.87 -6.65
N LEU A 112 12.59 -9.62 -6.93
CA LEU A 112 11.92 -8.78 -7.91
C LEU A 112 12.02 -9.44 -9.30
N GLN A 113 11.12 -10.37 -9.62
CA GLN A 113 10.86 -10.81 -11.01
C GLN A 113 9.72 -10.01 -11.65
N VAL A 114 9.66 -8.70 -11.40
CA VAL A 114 8.73 -7.81 -12.12
C VAL A 114 9.34 -7.35 -13.47
N GLY A 115 10.65 -7.56 -13.67
CA GLY A 115 11.32 -7.29 -14.95
C GLY A 115 11.14 -8.36 -16.04
N ASP A 116 10.89 -9.61 -15.65
CA ASP A 116 10.84 -10.74 -16.59
C ASP A 116 9.42 -11.05 -17.08
N TYR A 117 8.39 -10.83 -16.25
CA TYR A 117 7.00 -11.09 -16.63
C TYR A 117 6.49 -10.15 -17.74
N ALA A 118 7.02 -8.93 -17.80
CA ALA A 118 6.71 -7.98 -18.86
C ALA A 118 7.46 -8.30 -20.18
N LYS A 119 8.69 -8.84 -20.10
CA LYS A 119 9.45 -9.21 -21.30
C LYS A 119 8.95 -10.51 -21.92
N GLU A 120 8.56 -11.49 -21.12
CA GLU A 120 8.11 -12.78 -21.63
C GLU A 120 6.73 -12.71 -22.32
N LYS A 121 5.85 -11.81 -21.87
CA LYS A 121 4.53 -11.62 -22.49
C LYS A 121 4.59 -10.73 -23.74
N VAL A 122 5.52 -9.77 -23.78
CA VAL A 122 5.75 -8.95 -24.97
C VAL A 122 6.49 -9.74 -26.06
N ALA A 123 7.49 -10.56 -25.72
CA ALA A 123 8.18 -11.42 -26.70
C ALA A 123 7.22 -12.40 -27.40
N ARG A 124 6.28 -13.00 -26.65
CA ARG A 124 5.26 -13.90 -27.24
C ARG A 124 4.20 -13.20 -28.10
N LEU A 125 4.07 -11.88 -28.01
CA LEU A 125 3.18 -11.09 -28.87
C LEU A 125 3.87 -10.61 -30.16
N PHE A 126 5.20 -10.62 -30.22
CA PHE A 126 5.98 -10.14 -31.36
C PHE A 126 6.72 -11.25 -32.15
N ASP A 127 6.80 -12.48 -31.63
CA ASP A 127 7.40 -13.65 -32.33
C ASP A 127 6.36 -14.61 -32.96
N ALA A 128 5.11 -14.17 -33.16
CA ALA A 128 4.17 -14.96 -33.96
C ALA A 128 4.69 -15.05 -35.41
N PRO A 129 4.90 -16.26 -35.98
CA PRO A 129 5.35 -16.39 -37.35
C PRO A 129 4.37 -15.71 -38.29
N LYS A 130 4.86 -14.79 -39.13
CA LYS A 130 4.16 -14.30 -40.32
C LYS A 130 3.95 -15.49 -41.26
N GLY A 131 2.87 -16.24 -41.04
CA GLY A 131 2.57 -17.47 -41.76
C GLY A 131 1.10 -17.54 -42.15
N ARG A 132 0.85 -17.21 -43.44
CA ARG A 132 -0.28 -17.64 -44.26
C ARG A 132 -1.70 -17.32 -43.76
N TYR A 133 -2.24 -16.21 -44.26
CA TYR A 133 -3.60 -16.25 -44.78
C TYR A 133 -3.52 -16.72 -46.23
N LEU A 134 -4.17 -17.85 -46.50
CA LEU A 134 -4.55 -18.30 -47.84
C LEU A 134 -5.57 -17.33 -48.44
#